data_AF-A0A1V5FMY9-F1
#
_entry.id   AF-A0A1V5FMY9-F1
#
_cell.length_a   1.000
_cell.length_b   1.000
_cell.length_c   1.000
_cell.angle_alpha   90.00
_cell.angle_beta   90.00
_cell.angle_gamma   90.00
#
_symmetry.space_group_name_H-M   'P 1'
#
loop_
_entity.id
_entity.type
_entity.pdbx_description
1 polymer ?
#
loop_
_entity_poly.entity_id
_entity_poly.type
_entity_poly.pdbx_seq_one_letter_code
_entity_poly.pdbx_strand_id
1 'polypeptide(L)'
;MRWPWTYRRDLYASVDNAVKLTRQWIDVHHVPVRYIETVAAFERWSKHLGVWFFYETDAQRCHGEESDLSNAMRERFLRALKESGYPDAYLPLVSFAFDSHETVLRDYCGSYFNRLR
;
A
#
# COMPACT_ATOMS: atom_id res chain seq x y z
N MET A 1 3.58 31.05 -15.94
CA MET A 1 3.11 29.67 -16.21
C MET A 1 3.02 28.96 -14.86
N ARG A 2 1.81 28.72 -14.34
CA ARG A 2 1.58 28.16 -12.99
C ARG A 2 1.61 26.64 -13.11
N TRP A 3 2.55 25.97 -12.44
CA TRP A 3 2.68 24.50 -12.47
C TRP A 3 1.46 23.86 -11.77
N PRO A 4 0.80 22.84 -12.35
CA PRO A 4 -0.44 22.27 -11.80
C PRO A 4 -0.22 21.15 -10.77
N TRP A 5 1.02 20.94 -10.29
CA TRP A 5 1.37 19.77 -9.47
C TRP A 5 1.24 20.06 -7.98
N THR A 6 0.63 19.15 -7.22
CA THR A 6 0.83 19.03 -5.77
C THR A 6 2.33 18.88 -5.50
N TYR A 7 2.89 19.53 -4.47
CA TYR A 7 4.32 19.39 -4.19
C TYR A 7 4.64 17.92 -3.87
N ARG A 8 5.81 17.42 -4.29
CA ARG A 8 6.25 16.03 -3.99
C ARG A 8 6.03 15.67 -2.53
N ARG A 9 6.35 16.60 -1.62
CA ARG A 9 6.12 16.47 -0.18
C ARG A 9 4.67 16.19 0.17
N ASP A 10 3.73 16.88 -0.48
CA ASP A 10 2.29 16.73 -0.21
C ASP A 10 1.79 15.37 -0.72
N LEU A 11 2.35 14.86 -1.82
CA LEU A 11 2.08 13.50 -2.29
C LEU A 11 2.56 12.47 -1.27
N TYR A 12 3.80 12.55 -0.80
CA TYR A 12 4.29 11.65 0.26
C TYR A 12 3.45 11.75 1.52
N ALA A 13 3.10 12.96 1.97
CA ALA A 13 2.24 13.16 3.14
C ALA A 13 0.85 12.52 2.98
N SER A 14 0.27 12.58 1.78
CA SER A 14 -1.02 11.90 1.51
C SER A 14 -0.90 10.37 1.52
N VAL A 15 0.24 9.80 1.11
CA VAL A 15 0.51 8.37 1.23
C VAL A 15 0.68 7.97 2.69
N ASP A 16 1.45 8.73 3.48
CA ASP A 16 1.65 8.47 4.90
C ASP A 16 0.32 8.50 5.67
N ASN A 17 -0.54 9.48 5.35
CA ASN A 17 -1.89 9.57 5.91
C ASN A 17 -2.76 8.38 5.47
N ALA A 18 -2.68 7.95 4.21
CA ALA A 18 -3.42 6.79 3.73
C ALA A 18 -3.00 5.49 4.44
N VAL A 19 -1.70 5.29 4.68
CA VAL A 19 -1.18 4.18 5.49
C VAL A 19 -1.76 4.23 6.90
N LYS A 20 -1.74 5.39 7.56
CA LYS A 20 -2.29 5.57 8.91
C LYS A 20 -3.78 5.23 8.97
N LEU A 21 -4.58 5.78 8.06
CA LEU A 21 -6.02 5.57 7.98
C LEU A 21 -6.39 4.11 7.65
N THR A 22 -5.57 3.44 6.86
CA THR A 22 -5.75 2.02 6.52
C THR A 22 -5.37 1.13 7.70
N ARG A 23 -4.29 1.42 8.42
CA ARG A 23 -3.93 0.70 9.66
C ARG A 23 -5.03 0.78 10.71
N GLN A 24 -5.59 1.97 10.93
CA GLN A 24 -6.73 2.13 11.85
C GLN A 24 -7.93 1.26 11.45
N TRP A 25 -8.20 1.14 10.14
CA TRP A 25 -9.28 0.27 9.66
C TRP A 25 -8.96 -1.22 9.87
N ILE A 26 -7.72 -1.64 9.59
CA ILE A 26 -7.22 -3.00 9.84
C ILE A 26 -7.38 -3.36 11.32
N ASP A 27 -7.00 -2.46 12.22
CA ASP A 27 -7.09 -2.67 13.68
C ASP A 27 -8.55 -2.86 14.13
N VAL A 28 -9.47 -2.01 13.63
CA VAL A 28 -10.91 -2.08 13.95
C VAL A 28 -11.55 -3.37 13.44
N HIS A 29 -11.11 -3.88 12.28
CA HIS A 29 -11.68 -5.07 11.64
C HIS A 29 -10.90 -6.35 11.97
N HIS A 30 -9.88 -6.26 12.85
CA HIS A 30 -9.02 -7.38 13.24
C HIS A 30 -8.39 -8.14 12.07
N VAL A 31 -7.99 -7.40 11.04
CA VAL A 31 -7.36 -7.96 9.84
C VAL A 31 -5.89 -8.30 10.15
N PRO A 32 -5.40 -9.52 9.87
CA PRO A 32 -4.08 -9.99 10.32
C PRO A 32 -2.93 -9.47 9.41
N VAL A 33 -2.90 -8.18 9.13
CA VAL A 33 -1.80 -7.54 8.41
C VAL A 33 -0.73 -7.11 9.40
N ARG A 34 0.48 -7.64 9.23
CA ARG A 34 1.66 -7.31 10.02
C ARG A 34 2.25 -5.97 9.61
N TYR A 35 2.38 -5.75 8.30
CA TYR A 35 3.18 -4.67 7.77
C TYR A 35 2.60 -4.13 6.47
N ILE A 36 2.69 -2.81 6.28
CA ILE A 36 2.35 -2.12 5.03
C ILE A 36 3.60 -1.37 4.61
N GLU A 37 4.00 -1.59 3.36
CA GLU A 37 5.13 -0.89 2.75
C GLU A 37 4.67 -0.13 1.51
N THR A 38 5.26 1.04 1.29
CA THR A 38 4.95 1.87 0.13
C THR A 38 6.22 2.29 -0.59
N VAL A 39 6.27 2.02 -1.89
CA VAL A 39 7.38 2.42 -2.77
C VAL A 39 6.85 3.41 -3.78
N ALA A 40 7.35 4.64 -3.73
CA ALA A 40 6.90 5.71 -4.60
C ALA A 40 8.06 6.49 -5.20
N ALA A 41 7.97 6.73 -6.51
CA ALA A 41 8.88 7.61 -7.24
C ALA A 41 8.05 8.72 -7.91
N PHE A 42 7.81 9.82 -7.19
CA PHE A 42 7.03 10.96 -7.68
C PHE A 42 7.87 11.92 -8.52
N GLU A 43 8.42 11.43 -9.62
CA GLU A 43 9.25 12.20 -10.55
C GLU A 43 8.43 12.81 -11.68
N ARG A 44 8.98 13.72 -12.49
CA ARG A 44 8.24 14.27 -13.65
C ARG A 44 7.70 13.17 -14.58
N TRP A 45 8.46 12.09 -14.73
CA TRP A 45 8.20 10.96 -15.61
C TRP A 45 7.51 9.77 -14.93
N SER A 46 7.32 9.79 -13.61
CA SER A 46 6.62 8.71 -12.88
C SER A 46 5.71 9.25 -11.80
N LYS A 47 4.53 8.67 -11.69
CA LYS A 47 3.60 8.88 -10.56
C LYS A 47 3.17 7.56 -9.94
N HIS A 48 3.95 6.51 -10.19
CA HIS A 48 3.64 5.18 -9.67
C HIS A 48 3.84 5.12 -8.16
N LEU A 49 2.88 4.47 -7.53
CA LEU A 49 2.90 4.08 -6.14
C LEU A 49 2.67 2.55 -6.12
N GLY A 50 3.62 1.83 -5.52
CA GLY A 50 3.45 0.44 -5.15
C GLY A 50 3.13 0.34 -3.67
N VAL A 51 2.14 -0.48 -3.33
CA VAL A 51 1.70 -0.73 -1.96
C VAL A 51 1.75 -2.23 -1.71
N TRP A 52 2.47 -2.64 -0.68
CA TRP A 52 2.54 -4.03 -0.26
C TRP A 52 1.87 -4.19 1.09
N PHE A 53 0.97 -5.15 1.17
CA PHE A 53 0.41 -5.63 2.43
C PHE A 53 1.05 -6.98 2.77
N PHE A 54 1.65 -7.06 3.95
CA PHE A 54 2.27 -8.28 4.45
C PHE A 54 1.45 -8.84 5.59
N TYR A 55 0.91 -10.04 5.38
CA TYR A 55 0.37 -10.89 6.42
C TYR A 55 1.50 -11.50 7.27
N GLU A 56 1.16 -12.12 8.41
CA GLU A 56 2.15 -12.87 9.16
C GLU A 56 2.51 -14.17 8.41
N THR A 57 1.49 -14.93 7.99
CA THR A 57 1.65 -16.27 7.41
C THR A 57 1.08 -16.40 6.01
N ASP A 58 1.56 -17.39 5.26
CA ASP A 58 1.03 -17.75 3.94
C ASP A 58 -0.43 -18.20 4.03
N ALA A 59 -0.82 -18.88 5.12
CA ALA A 59 -2.20 -19.28 5.33
C ALA A 59 -3.14 -18.07 5.46
N GLN A 60 -2.71 -17.02 6.17
CA GLN A 60 -3.48 -15.77 6.27
C GLN A 60 -3.56 -15.04 4.92
N ARG A 61 -2.48 -15.05 4.15
CA ARG A 61 -2.45 -14.49 2.80
C ARG A 61 -3.43 -15.21 1.87
N CYS A 62 -3.37 -16.54 1.81
CA CYS A 62 -4.29 -17.35 1.00
C CYS A 62 -5.75 -17.11 1.43
N HIS A 63 -6.03 -17.11 2.73
CA HIS A 63 -7.37 -16.79 3.23
C HIS A 63 -7.81 -15.38 2.82
N GLY A 64 -6.92 -14.39 2.88
CA GLY A 64 -7.20 -13.01 2.48
C GLY A 64 -7.46 -12.84 0.98
N GLU A 65 -6.89 -13.70 0.14
CA GLU A 65 -7.18 -13.76 -1.30
C GLU A 65 -8.53 -14.44 -1.56
N GLU A 66 -8.83 -15.54 -0.86
CA GLU A 66 -10.08 -16.29 -1.00
C GLU A 66 -11.32 -15.55 -0.44
N SER A 67 -11.14 -14.76 0.62
CA SER A 67 -12.24 -14.08 1.34
C SER A 67 -12.56 -12.66 0.85
N ASP A 68 -12.01 -12.26 -0.30
CA ASP A 68 -12.13 -10.90 -0.87
C ASP A 68 -11.54 -9.77 0.02
N LEU A 69 -10.93 -10.12 1.14
CA LEU A 69 -10.32 -9.18 2.09
C LEU A 69 -9.20 -8.35 1.44
N SER A 70 -8.44 -8.97 0.52
CA SER A 70 -7.43 -8.27 -0.28
C SER A 70 -8.02 -7.13 -1.09
N ASN A 71 -9.21 -7.32 -1.68
CA ASN A 71 -9.89 -6.27 -2.44
C ASN A 71 -10.45 -5.19 -1.52
N ALA A 72 -11.06 -5.57 -0.39
CA ALA A 72 -11.50 -4.61 0.62
C ALA A 72 -10.36 -3.70 1.11
N MET A 73 -9.16 -4.25 1.29
CA MET A 73 -7.96 -3.46 1.65
C MET A 73 -7.51 -2.53 0.52
N ARG A 74 -7.52 -2.98 -0.74
CA ARG A 74 -7.21 -2.12 -1.90
C ARG A 74 -8.16 -0.93 -1.94
N GLU A 75 -9.47 -1.18 -1.86
CA GLU A 75 -10.50 -0.14 -1.88
C GLU A 75 -10.36 0.82 -0.71
N ARG A 76 -10.11 0.29 0.50
CA ARG A 76 -9.89 1.09 1.69
C ARG A 76 -8.70 2.04 1.53
N PHE A 77 -7.58 1.54 0.99
CA PHE A 77 -6.37 2.33 0.79
C PHE A 77 -6.57 3.41 -0.28
N LEU A 78 -7.23 3.08 -1.40
CA LEU A 78 -7.56 4.05 -2.45
C LEU A 78 -8.50 5.16 -1.91
N ARG A 79 -9.48 4.80 -1.09
CA ARG A 79 -10.34 5.78 -0.41
C ARG A 79 -9.53 6.65 0.53
N ALA A 80 -8.62 6.07 1.32
CA ALA A 80 -7.76 6.80 2.24
C ALA A 80 -6.82 7.79 1.52
N LEU A 81 -6.29 7.41 0.35
CA LEU A 81 -5.52 8.31 -0.52
C LEU A 81 -6.37 9.51 -0.95
N LYS A 82 -7.59 9.27 -1.41
CA LYS A 82 -8.51 10.34 -1.82
C LYS A 82 -8.88 11.26 -0.66
N GLU A 83 -9.21 10.69 0.50
CA GLU A 83 -9.46 11.43 1.76
C GLU A 83 -8.26 12.29 2.18
N SER A 84 -7.05 11.85 1.85
CA SER A 84 -5.79 12.52 2.18
C SER A 84 -5.32 13.53 1.11
N GLY A 85 -6.12 13.76 0.07
CA GLY A 85 -5.81 14.72 -0.99
C GLY A 85 -4.87 14.21 -2.08
N TYR A 86 -4.69 12.89 -2.21
CA TYR A 86 -3.95 12.31 -3.33
C TYR A 86 -4.72 12.56 -4.65
N PRO A 87 -4.06 12.98 -5.74
CA PRO A 87 -4.76 13.32 -6.98
C PRO A 87 -5.51 12.14 -7.60
N ASP A 88 -6.79 12.33 -7.92
CA ASP A 88 -7.65 11.31 -8.56
C ASP A 88 -7.03 10.77 -9.85
N ALA A 89 -6.35 11.63 -10.63
CA ALA A 89 -5.66 11.24 -11.86
C ALA A 89 -4.51 10.24 -11.65
N TYR A 90 -3.99 10.10 -10.42
CA TYR A 90 -2.90 9.17 -10.11
C TYR A 90 -3.40 7.86 -9.49
N LEU A 91 -4.65 7.79 -9.05
CA LEU A 91 -5.22 6.57 -8.46
C LEU A 91 -5.11 5.33 -9.39
N PRO A 92 -5.29 5.43 -10.72
CA PRO A 92 -5.09 4.30 -11.63
C PRO A 92 -3.63 3.82 -11.73
N LEU A 93 -2.65 4.61 -11.26
CA LEU A 93 -1.23 4.25 -11.21
C LEU A 93 -0.84 3.54 -9.89
N VAL A 94 -1.85 3.42 -9.02
CA VAL A 94 -2.12 2.51 -7.91
C VAL A 94 -1.75 1.04 -8.09
N SER A 95 -0.56 0.55 -7.72
CA SER A 95 -0.29 -0.90 -7.74
C SER A 95 -0.27 -1.52 -6.34
N PHE A 96 -0.83 -2.73 -6.23
CA PHE A 96 -0.97 -3.42 -4.96
C PHE A 96 -0.47 -4.86 -5.06
N ALA A 97 0.29 -5.28 -4.05
CA ALA A 97 0.72 -6.66 -3.86
C ALA A 97 0.41 -7.11 -2.42
N PHE A 98 0.12 -8.40 -2.28
CA PHE A 98 -0.13 -9.05 -1.00
C PHE A 98 0.91 -10.17 -0.84
N ASP A 99 1.54 -10.21 0.32
CA ASP A 99 2.51 -11.25 0.65
C ASP A 99 2.48 -11.59 2.14
N SER A 100 3.35 -12.48 2.61
CA SER A 100 3.50 -12.85 4.01
C SER A 100 4.92 -12.64 4.51
N HIS A 101 5.06 -12.49 5.82
CA HIS A 101 6.37 -12.50 6.46
C HIS A 101 7.07 -13.85 6.29
N GLU A 102 6.33 -14.96 6.30
CA GLU A 102 6.87 -16.31 6.01
C GLU A 102 7.56 -16.38 4.65
N THR A 103 6.93 -15.83 3.61
CA THR A 103 7.52 -15.77 2.27
C THR A 103 8.76 -14.88 2.27
N VAL A 104 8.76 -13.74 2.97
CA VAL A 104 9.95 -12.89 3.11
C VAL A 104 11.11 -13.64 3.78
N LEU A 105 10.85 -14.41 4.82
CA LEU A 105 11.87 -15.20 5.51
C LEU A 105 12.41 -16.33 4.62
N ARG A 106 11.51 -17.07 3.97
CA ARG A 106 11.83 -18.25 3.16
C ARG A 106 12.53 -17.90 1.85
N ASP A 107 11.99 -16.94 1.11
CA ASP A 107 12.34 -16.72 -0.30
C ASP A 107 13.22 -15.46 -0.50
N TYR A 108 13.28 -14.57 0.50
CA TYR A 108 13.97 -13.27 0.40
C TYR A 108 15.01 -13.05 1.51
N CYS A 109 15.45 -14.12 2.17
CA CYS A 109 16.44 -14.09 3.25
C CYS A 109 16.05 -13.15 4.40
N GLY A 110 14.76 -13.00 4.67
CA GLY A 110 14.23 -12.09 5.70
C GLY A 110 14.30 -10.60 5.33
N SER A 111 14.67 -10.25 4.11
CA SER A 111 14.81 -8.86 3.66
C SER A 111 13.57 -8.40 2.91
N TYR A 112 12.78 -7.53 3.55
CA TYR A 112 11.67 -6.83 2.87
C TYR A 112 12.18 -6.04 1.66
N PHE A 113 13.37 -5.44 1.75
CA PHE A 113 13.96 -4.74 0.61
C PHE A 113 14.19 -5.63 -0.61
N ASN A 114 14.62 -6.89 -0.41
CA ASN A 114 14.76 -7.85 -1.51
C ASN A 114 13.39 -8.23 -2.09
N ARG A 115 12.35 -8.26 -1.26
CA ARG A 115 10.98 -8.57 -1.69
C ARG A 115 10.31 -7.45 -2.50
N LEU A 116 10.67 -6.21 -2.25
CA LEU A 116 10.10 -5.04 -2.95
C LEU A 116 10.68 -4.82 -4.36
N ARG A 117 11.64 -5.65 -4.77
CA ARG A 117 12.31 -5.56 -6.07
C ARG A 117 11.72 -6.48 -7.12
#